data_AF-A0A8C9HPB6-F1
#
_entry.id   AF-A0A8C9HPB6-F1
#
_cell.length_a   1.000
_cell.length_b   1.000
_cell.length_c   1.000
_cell.angle_alpha   90.00
_cell.angle_beta   90.00
_cell.angle_gamma   90.00
#
_symmetry.space_group_name_H-M   'P 1'
#
loop_
_entity.id
_entity.type
_entity.pdbx_description
1 polymer ?
#
loop_
_entity_poly.entity_id
_entity_poly.type
_entity_poly.pdbx_seq_one_letter_code
_entity_poly.pdbx_strand_id
1 'polypeptide(L)'
;MDQPLAEHFSNLAQNSNLVRLNLSGCSGFSEFALKTLLSSCSRLDELNLSWCFDFTEKHVQVAVAHVSETITQLNLSGYRKNLQKSDLSTLVRRCPNLVHLDLSDSVMLKNDCFQEFFQLNYLQHLSLSRCYDIIPETLLELGEIPTLKTLQVFGIVPDGTLQLLKEALPHLQINCSHFTTIARPTIGNKKNQEIWGIKCRLTLQKPSCL
;
A
#
# COMPACT_ATOMS: atom_id res chain seq x y z
N MET A 1 2.63 -26.49 15.68
CA MET A 1 3.99 -26.87 15.23
C MET A 1 4.63 -25.60 14.67
N ASP A 2 4.72 -24.53 15.49
CA ASP A 2 4.77 -23.12 15.01
C ASP A 2 5.89 -22.27 15.64
N GLN A 3 6.80 -22.88 16.41
CA GLN A 3 7.82 -22.13 17.18
C GLN A 3 8.85 -21.33 16.34
N PRO A 4 9.35 -21.80 15.18
CA PRO A 4 10.42 -21.08 14.46
C PRO A 4 9.97 -19.72 13.90
N LEU A 5 8.74 -19.64 13.39
CA LEU A 5 8.24 -18.42 12.72
C LEU A 5 7.88 -17.31 13.71
N ALA A 6 7.42 -17.66 14.91
CA ALA A 6 7.16 -16.70 15.99
C ALA A 6 8.44 -16.01 16.49
N GLU A 7 9.57 -16.74 16.55
CA GLU A 7 10.87 -16.16 16.92
C GLU A 7 11.36 -15.17 15.86
N HIS A 8 11.17 -15.45 14.57
CA HIS A 8 11.61 -14.55 13.49
C HIS A 8 10.94 -13.17 13.55
N PHE A 9 9.63 -13.11 13.79
CA PHE A 9 8.91 -11.84 13.94
C PHE A 9 9.28 -11.09 15.22
N SER A 10 9.57 -11.83 16.30
CA SER A 10 10.08 -11.24 17.54
C SER A 10 11.45 -10.58 17.33
N ASN A 11 12.29 -11.15 16.47
CA ASN A 11 13.57 -10.54 16.10
C ASN A 11 13.39 -9.30 15.23
N LEU A 12 12.49 -9.32 14.24
CA LEU A 12 12.17 -8.11 13.44
C LEU A 12 11.65 -6.98 14.32
N ALA A 13 10.87 -7.29 15.36
CA ALA A 13 10.35 -6.30 16.29
C ALA A 13 11.45 -5.59 17.10
N GLN A 14 12.68 -6.12 17.16
CA GLN A 14 13.81 -5.41 17.80
C GLN A 14 14.28 -4.21 16.97
N ASN A 15 13.94 -4.15 15.68
CA ASN A 15 14.32 -3.06 14.78
C ASN A 15 13.35 -1.87 14.88
N SER A 16 13.15 -1.31 16.07
CA SER A 16 12.19 -0.22 16.33
C SER A 16 12.42 1.08 15.54
N ASN A 17 13.63 1.25 14.98
CA ASN A 17 14.00 2.37 14.11
C ASN A 17 13.69 2.14 12.63
N LEU A 18 12.98 1.07 12.26
CA LEU A 18 12.59 0.82 10.88
C LEU A 18 11.79 2.00 10.32
N VAL A 19 12.24 2.51 9.17
CA VAL A 19 11.56 3.56 8.39
C VAL A 19 10.79 2.95 7.22
N ARG A 20 11.34 1.92 6.58
CA ARG A 20 10.72 1.22 5.45
C ARG A 20 10.69 -0.27 5.70
N LEU A 21 9.53 -0.90 5.56
CA LEU A 21 9.35 -2.34 5.73
C LEU A 21 8.54 -2.90 4.58
N ASN A 22 9.07 -3.94 3.95
CA ASN A 22 8.39 -4.66 2.88
C ASN A 22 8.27 -6.14 3.24
N LEU A 23 7.04 -6.57 3.47
CA LEU A 23 6.64 -7.96 3.71
C LEU A 23 5.64 -8.43 2.65
N SER A 24 5.65 -7.80 1.47
CA SER A 24 4.74 -8.15 0.38
C SER A 24 4.92 -9.60 -0.04
N GLY A 25 3.83 -10.37 -0.08
CA GLY A 25 3.85 -11.78 -0.43
C GLY A 25 4.42 -12.72 0.65
N CYS A 26 4.80 -12.19 1.83
CA CYS A 26 5.23 -13.03 2.94
C CYS A 26 4.05 -13.79 3.57
N SER A 27 4.35 -14.86 4.29
CA SER A 27 3.37 -15.72 4.95
C SER A 27 3.99 -16.43 6.15
N GLY A 28 3.18 -17.15 6.91
CA GLY A 28 3.61 -18.02 8.01
C GLY A 28 3.69 -17.31 9.36
N PHE A 29 2.96 -16.22 9.56
CA PHE A 29 2.98 -15.50 10.83
C PHE A 29 1.57 -15.09 11.26
N SER A 30 1.33 -15.15 12.57
CA SER A 30 0.03 -14.85 13.16
C SER A 30 -0.24 -13.35 13.25
N GLU A 31 -1.49 -13.00 13.49
CA GLU A 31 -1.92 -11.64 13.78
C GLU A 31 -1.26 -11.09 15.04
N PHE A 32 -0.94 -11.96 16.02
CA PHE A 32 -0.24 -11.57 17.24
C PHE A 32 1.21 -11.19 16.97
N ALA A 33 1.91 -11.96 16.13
CA ALA A 33 3.28 -11.64 15.73
C ALA A 33 3.32 -10.33 14.92
N LEU A 34 2.38 -10.15 14.00
CA LEU A 34 2.22 -8.90 13.25
C LEU A 34 1.96 -7.70 14.19
N LYS A 35 1.06 -7.86 15.17
CA LYS A 35 0.77 -6.83 16.16
C LYS A 35 2.02 -6.39 16.91
N THR A 36 2.82 -7.34 17.41
CA THR A 36 4.06 -7.05 18.12
C THR A 36 5.03 -6.26 17.25
N LEU A 37 5.21 -6.67 15.99
CA LEU A 37 6.07 -5.99 15.04
C LEU A 37 5.62 -4.54 14.79
N LEU A 38 4.35 -4.35 14.41
CA LEU A 38 3.82 -3.02 14.08
C LEU A 38 3.82 -2.08 15.29
N SER A 39 3.53 -2.60 16.48
CA SER A 39 3.56 -1.82 17.73
C SER A 39 4.98 -1.38 18.12
N SER A 40 6.01 -2.14 17.74
CA SER A 40 7.41 -1.79 18.01
C SER A 40 7.95 -0.75 17.01
N CYS A 41 7.55 -0.85 15.74
CA CYS A 41 8.00 0.01 14.66
C CYS A 41 7.25 1.37 14.63
N SER A 42 7.36 2.13 15.72
CA SER A 42 6.68 3.43 15.91
C SER A 42 7.18 4.57 15.01
N ARG A 43 8.24 4.36 14.22
CA ARG A 43 8.83 5.34 13.30
C ARG A 43 8.66 4.97 11.82
N LEU A 44 7.81 3.99 11.53
CA LEU A 44 7.62 3.49 10.19
C LEU A 44 6.97 4.56 9.30
N ASP A 45 7.57 4.80 8.15
CA ASP A 45 7.15 5.78 7.13
C ASP A 45 6.56 5.07 5.91
N GLU A 46 7.18 3.98 5.46
CA GLU A 46 6.71 3.15 4.35
C GLU A 46 6.48 1.70 4.77
N LEU A 47 5.27 1.19 4.52
CA LEU A 47 4.90 -0.20 4.79
C LEU A 47 4.25 -0.82 3.56
N ASN A 48 4.85 -1.89 3.08
CA ASN A 48 4.22 -2.76 2.10
C ASN A 48 3.94 -4.12 2.73
N LEU A 49 2.67 -4.36 3.05
CA LEU A 49 2.21 -5.61 3.66
C LEU A 49 1.33 -6.43 2.69
N SER A 50 1.18 -5.97 1.45
CA SER A 50 0.28 -6.51 0.44
C SER A 50 0.48 -8.00 0.13
N TRP A 51 -0.58 -8.66 -0.35
CA TRP A 51 -0.54 -10.03 -0.88
C TRP A 51 0.02 -11.11 0.07
N CYS A 52 -0.03 -10.89 1.40
CA CYS A 52 0.22 -11.96 2.36
C CYS A 52 -0.94 -12.97 2.30
N PHE A 53 -0.75 -14.07 1.56
CA PHE A 53 -1.85 -14.91 1.06
C PHE A 53 -2.57 -15.73 2.14
N ASP A 54 -1.94 -15.93 3.30
CA ASP A 54 -2.51 -16.63 4.45
C ASP A 54 -3.19 -15.67 5.45
N PHE A 55 -3.19 -14.35 5.17
CA PHE A 55 -3.86 -13.38 6.02
C PHE A 55 -5.38 -13.53 5.98
N THR A 56 -5.94 -13.58 7.18
CA THR A 56 -7.38 -13.47 7.45
C THR A 56 -7.78 -12.04 7.80
N GLU A 57 -9.09 -11.81 7.97
CA GLU A 57 -9.65 -10.54 8.48
C GLU A 57 -8.94 -10.05 9.77
N LYS A 58 -8.56 -10.97 10.67
CA LYS A 58 -7.84 -10.62 11.90
C LYS A 58 -6.50 -9.93 11.64
N HIS A 59 -5.78 -10.36 10.61
CA HIS A 59 -4.49 -9.78 10.26
C HIS A 59 -4.67 -8.37 9.68
N VAL A 60 -5.70 -8.18 8.84
CA VAL A 60 -6.06 -6.86 8.29
C VAL A 60 -6.46 -5.91 9.41
N GLN A 61 -7.32 -6.35 10.32
CA GLN A 61 -7.74 -5.58 11.51
C GLN A 61 -6.53 -5.20 12.38
N VAL A 62 -5.61 -6.14 12.63
CA VAL A 62 -4.37 -5.84 13.34
C VAL A 62 -3.54 -4.80 12.59
N ALA A 63 -3.38 -4.94 11.27
CA ALA A 63 -2.59 -4.03 10.45
C ALA A 63 -3.09 -2.59 10.56
N VAL A 64 -4.39 -2.36 10.34
CA VAL A 64 -4.98 -1.00 10.41
C VAL A 64 -5.03 -0.44 11.84
N ALA A 65 -5.14 -1.31 12.85
CA ALA A 65 -5.20 -0.90 14.25
C ALA A 65 -3.83 -0.62 14.88
N HIS A 66 -2.73 -1.15 14.33
CA HIS A 66 -1.41 -1.07 14.97
C HIS A 66 -0.29 -0.50 14.09
N VAL A 67 -0.52 -0.23 12.80
CA VAL A 67 0.44 0.55 12.01
C VAL A 67 0.71 1.90 12.67
N SER A 68 1.96 2.37 12.63
CA SER A 68 2.34 3.65 13.24
C SER A 68 1.56 4.82 12.63
N GLU A 69 1.22 5.81 13.46
CA GLU A 69 0.58 7.07 13.01
C GLU A 69 1.54 7.94 12.16
N THR A 70 2.84 7.62 12.19
CA THR A 70 3.88 8.24 11.35
C THR A 70 3.84 7.78 9.89
N ILE A 71 3.06 6.74 9.56
CA ILE A 71 3.05 6.15 8.23
C ILE A 71 2.57 7.16 7.19
N THR A 72 3.32 7.27 6.10
CA THR A 72 2.95 8.12 4.95
C THR A 72 2.68 7.30 3.70
N GLN A 73 3.25 6.09 3.59
CA GLN A 73 3.04 5.22 2.44
C GLN A 73 2.63 3.81 2.89
N LEU A 74 1.44 3.38 2.50
CA LEU A 74 0.88 2.09 2.90
C LEU A 74 0.34 1.31 1.71
N ASN A 75 0.75 0.05 1.60
CA ASN A 75 0.17 -0.91 0.67
C ASN A 75 -0.46 -2.08 1.43
N LEU A 76 -1.79 -2.17 1.36
CA LEU A 76 -2.63 -3.26 1.90
C LEU A 76 -3.45 -3.91 0.78
N SER A 77 -2.92 -3.96 -0.45
CA SER A 77 -3.60 -4.61 -1.57
C SER A 77 -3.63 -6.15 -1.43
N GLY A 78 -4.62 -6.77 -2.08
CA GLY A 78 -4.70 -8.22 -2.27
C GLY A 78 -5.59 -8.99 -1.30
N TYR A 79 -6.20 -8.34 -0.30
CA TYR A 79 -6.98 -9.03 0.74
C TYR A 79 -8.45 -9.27 0.41
N ARG A 80 -8.97 -8.74 -0.71
CA ARG A 80 -10.32 -9.00 -1.23
C ARG A 80 -11.39 -8.87 -0.15
N LYS A 81 -12.05 -9.98 0.21
CA LYS A 81 -13.13 -10.04 1.18
C LYS A 81 -12.69 -9.83 2.63
N ASN A 82 -11.38 -9.89 2.91
CA ASN A 82 -10.86 -9.77 4.27
C ASN A 82 -10.62 -8.30 4.69
N LEU A 83 -10.67 -7.35 3.76
CA LEU A 83 -10.55 -5.92 4.04
C LEU A 83 -11.92 -5.27 3.85
N GLN A 84 -12.46 -4.72 4.93
CA GLN A 84 -13.79 -4.12 5.00
C GLN A 84 -13.71 -2.60 5.05
N LYS A 85 -14.83 -1.93 4.79
CA LYS A 85 -14.96 -0.47 4.97
C LYS A 85 -14.57 -0.02 6.39
N SER A 86 -14.94 -0.78 7.42
CA SER A 86 -14.58 -0.48 8.81
C SER A 86 -13.06 -0.48 9.07
N ASP A 87 -12.31 -1.30 8.33
CA ASP A 87 -10.86 -1.34 8.42
C ASP A 87 -10.26 -0.07 7.81
N LEU A 88 -10.82 0.40 6.69
CA LEU A 88 -10.47 1.70 6.10
C LEU A 88 -10.79 2.85 7.05
N SER A 89 -11.98 2.90 7.66
CA SER A 89 -12.32 3.92 8.65
C SER A 89 -11.35 3.91 9.85
N THR A 90 -10.94 2.72 10.30
CA THR A 90 -9.95 2.57 11.37
C THR A 90 -8.58 3.10 10.95
N LEU A 91 -8.15 2.77 9.74
CA LEU A 91 -6.88 3.23 9.18
C LEU A 91 -6.84 4.75 9.07
N VAL A 92 -7.85 5.35 8.43
CA VAL A 92 -7.95 6.80 8.19
C VAL A 92 -7.96 7.58 9.50
N ARG A 93 -8.74 7.13 10.48
CA ARG A 93 -8.80 7.75 11.82
C ARG A 93 -7.44 7.79 12.52
N ARG A 94 -6.60 6.76 12.32
CA ARG A 94 -5.30 6.63 13.00
C ARG A 94 -4.13 7.20 12.21
N CYS A 95 -4.21 7.23 10.88
CA CYS A 95 -3.09 7.51 9.99
C CYS A 95 -3.40 8.74 9.11
N PRO A 96 -3.56 9.94 9.70
CA PRO A 96 -3.95 11.13 8.95
C PRO A 96 -2.86 11.64 7.99
N ASN A 97 -1.62 11.16 8.14
CA ASN A 97 -0.45 11.60 7.37
C ASN A 97 -0.22 10.79 6.07
N LEU A 98 -1.16 9.92 5.69
CA LEU A 98 -1.03 9.12 4.48
C LEU A 98 -0.93 10.01 3.23
N VAL A 99 0.12 9.76 2.45
CA VAL A 99 0.41 10.37 1.14
C VAL A 99 0.22 9.35 0.02
N HIS A 100 0.64 8.10 0.23
CA HIS A 100 0.40 6.99 -0.69
C HIS A 100 -0.43 5.90 0.00
N LEU A 101 -1.54 5.53 -0.64
CA LEU A 101 -2.41 4.46 -0.17
C LEU A 101 -2.79 3.53 -1.33
N ASP A 102 -2.39 2.27 -1.22
CA ASP A 102 -2.71 1.23 -2.18
C ASP A 102 -3.60 0.18 -1.53
N LEU A 103 -4.86 0.15 -2.00
CA LEU A 103 -5.92 -0.77 -1.58
C LEU A 103 -6.42 -1.59 -2.78
N SER A 104 -5.58 -1.79 -3.79
CA SER A 104 -5.95 -2.61 -4.95
C SER A 104 -6.46 -4.00 -4.54
N ASP A 105 -7.38 -4.56 -5.31
CA ASP A 105 -8.02 -5.86 -5.05
C ASP A 105 -8.80 -5.91 -3.72
N SER A 106 -9.27 -4.77 -3.20
CA SER A 106 -10.15 -4.70 -2.02
C SER A 106 -11.61 -4.71 -2.45
N VAL A 107 -12.12 -5.88 -2.84
CA VAL A 107 -13.44 -6.04 -3.49
C VAL A 107 -14.63 -5.58 -2.65
N MET A 108 -14.47 -5.44 -1.32
CA MET A 108 -15.53 -4.96 -0.44
C MET A 108 -15.65 -3.43 -0.40
N LEU A 109 -14.69 -2.70 -0.99
CA LEU A 109 -14.73 -1.25 -1.07
C LEU A 109 -15.57 -0.82 -2.26
N LYS A 110 -16.55 0.06 -1.99
CA LYS A 110 -17.43 0.69 -2.98
C LYS A 110 -17.28 2.21 -2.87
N ASN A 111 -18.02 2.96 -3.68
CA ASN A 111 -17.98 4.43 -3.66
C ASN A 111 -18.43 5.03 -2.31
N ASP A 112 -19.21 4.29 -1.51
CA ASP A 112 -19.60 4.71 -0.16
C ASP A 112 -18.42 4.88 0.82
N CYS A 113 -17.22 4.39 0.46
CA CYS A 113 -16.00 4.55 1.24
C CYS A 113 -15.20 5.82 0.88
N PHE A 114 -15.56 6.54 -0.20
CA PHE A 114 -14.79 7.71 -0.65
C PHE A 114 -14.76 8.84 0.38
N GLN A 115 -15.81 8.92 1.21
CA GLN A 115 -15.89 9.82 2.36
C GLN A 115 -14.72 9.66 3.35
N GLU A 116 -14.12 8.48 3.43
CA GLU A 116 -12.93 8.25 4.27
C GLU A 116 -11.68 8.89 3.66
N PHE A 117 -11.53 8.87 2.34
CA PHE A 117 -10.36 9.46 1.68
C PHE A 117 -10.32 10.98 1.78
N PHE A 118 -11.47 11.65 1.83
CA PHE A 118 -11.52 13.12 2.04
C PHE A 118 -10.97 13.56 3.40
N GLN A 119 -10.88 12.65 4.39
CA GLN A 119 -10.27 12.96 5.69
C GLN A 119 -8.74 12.94 5.64
N LEU A 120 -8.14 12.38 4.58
CA LEU A 120 -6.69 12.31 4.39
C LEU A 120 -6.17 13.56 3.65
N ASN A 121 -5.93 14.62 4.42
CA ASN A 121 -5.53 15.94 3.89
C ASN A 121 -4.18 15.98 3.15
N TYR A 122 -3.42 14.87 3.16
CA TYR A 122 -2.11 14.76 2.50
C TYR A 122 -2.10 13.70 1.39
N LEU A 123 -3.22 13.03 1.11
CA LEU A 123 -3.28 11.93 0.16
C LEU A 123 -3.02 12.43 -1.26
N GLN A 124 -1.97 11.91 -1.89
CA GLN A 124 -1.56 12.27 -3.26
C GLN A 124 -1.67 11.11 -4.23
N HIS A 125 -1.47 9.88 -3.75
CA HIS A 125 -1.41 8.69 -4.58
C HIS A 125 -2.35 7.62 -4.05
N LEU A 126 -3.43 7.36 -4.79
CA LEU A 126 -4.43 6.36 -4.43
C LEU A 126 -4.47 5.25 -5.48
N SER A 127 -4.52 4.00 -5.03
CA SER A 127 -4.80 2.85 -5.90
C SER A 127 -6.00 2.05 -5.40
N LEU A 128 -7.00 1.91 -6.27
CA LEU A 128 -8.23 1.13 -6.11
C LEU A 128 -8.41 0.16 -7.30
N SER A 129 -7.30 -0.25 -7.90
CA SER A 129 -7.31 -1.17 -9.05
C SER A 129 -8.00 -2.48 -8.66
N ARG A 130 -8.87 -3.01 -9.53
CA ARG A 130 -9.64 -4.24 -9.30
C ARG A 130 -10.54 -4.23 -8.06
N CYS A 131 -10.93 -3.05 -7.56
CA CYS A 131 -12.06 -2.92 -6.63
C CYS A 131 -13.37 -2.98 -7.42
N TYR A 132 -13.76 -4.19 -7.84
CA TYR A 132 -14.81 -4.44 -8.84
C TYR A 132 -16.21 -3.90 -8.50
N ASP A 133 -16.50 -3.66 -7.21
CA ASP A 133 -17.78 -3.13 -6.77
C ASP A 133 -17.82 -1.57 -6.79
N ILE A 134 -16.74 -0.91 -7.22
CA ILE A 134 -16.74 0.53 -7.49
C ILE A 134 -17.37 0.78 -8.87
N ILE A 135 -18.38 1.64 -8.89
CA ILE A 135 -19.05 2.09 -10.10
C ILE A 135 -18.14 3.13 -10.80
N PRO A 136 -17.73 2.94 -12.07
CA PRO A 136 -16.74 3.81 -12.72
C PRO A 136 -17.09 5.31 -12.73
N GLU A 137 -18.37 5.65 -12.88
CA GLU A 137 -18.85 7.03 -12.91
C GLU A 137 -18.62 7.75 -11.57
N THR A 138 -18.66 7.03 -10.45
CA THR A 138 -18.44 7.60 -9.10
C THR A 138 -17.00 8.02 -8.87
N LEU A 139 -16.04 7.54 -9.68
CA LEU A 139 -14.62 7.91 -9.56
C LEU A 139 -14.37 9.42 -9.75
N LEU A 140 -15.32 10.15 -10.35
CA LEU A 140 -15.30 11.60 -10.42
C LEU A 140 -15.24 12.26 -9.04
N GLU A 141 -15.89 11.68 -8.03
CA GLU A 141 -15.89 12.17 -6.65
C GLU A 141 -14.46 12.25 -6.07
N LEU A 142 -13.58 11.30 -6.42
CA LEU A 142 -12.18 11.30 -5.97
C LEU A 142 -11.38 12.48 -6.51
N GLY A 143 -11.87 13.13 -7.58
CA GLY A 143 -11.32 14.37 -8.11
C GLY A 143 -11.42 15.57 -7.15
N GLU A 144 -12.34 15.51 -6.19
CA GLU A 144 -12.56 16.55 -5.18
C GLU A 144 -11.48 16.53 -4.08
N ILE A 145 -10.67 15.47 -3.98
CA ILE A 145 -9.53 15.40 -3.05
C ILE A 145 -8.45 16.39 -3.53
N PRO A 146 -8.22 17.54 -2.85
CA PRO A 146 -7.41 18.63 -3.41
C PRO A 146 -5.94 18.29 -3.61
N THR A 147 -5.43 17.37 -2.78
CA THR A 147 -4.04 16.93 -2.82
C THR A 147 -3.79 15.81 -3.82
N LEU A 148 -4.83 15.13 -4.30
CA LEU A 148 -4.66 13.93 -5.14
C LEU A 148 -3.95 14.29 -6.45
N LYS A 149 -2.95 13.47 -6.81
CA LYS A 149 -2.10 13.62 -8.00
C LYS A 149 -2.18 12.43 -8.93
N THR A 150 -2.27 11.22 -8.38
CA THR A 150 -2.37 10.00 -9.19
C THR A 150 -3.45 9.07 -8.68
N LEU A 151 -4.18 8.46 -9.60
CA LEU A 151 -5.22 7.49 -9.32
C LEU A 151 -5.01 6.24 -10.17
N GLN A 152 -4.85 5.08 -9.55
CA GLN A 152 -4.77 3.80 -10.26
C GLN A 152 -6.07 3.01 -10.04
N VAL A 153 -6.80 2.76 -11.10
CA VAL A 153 -8.12 2.10 -11.16
C VAL A 153 -8.14 1.07 -12.29
N PHE A 154 -7.05 0.31 -12.43
CA PHE A 154 -6.93 -0.71 -13.48
C PHE A 154 -8.00 -1.80 -13.30
N GLY A 155 -8.57 -2.25 -14.42
CA GLY A 155 -9.49 -3.39 -14.46
C GLY A 155 -10.92 -3.09 -13.99
N ILE A 156 -11.24 -1.85 -13.60
CA ILE A 156 -12.62 -1.45 -13.25
C ILE A 156 -13.19 -0.39 -14.21
N VAL A 157 -12.34 0.32 -14.95
CA VAL A 157 -12.76 1.32 -15.94
C VAL A 157 -12.55 0.77 -17.36
N PRO A 158 -13.60 0.61 -18.19
CA PRO A 158 -13.47 0.28 -19.61
C PRO A 158 -12.63 1.30 -20.39
N ASP A 159 -11.91 0.87 -21.43
CA ASP A 159 -11.00 1.76 -22.19
C ASP A 159 -11.71 3.00 -22.78
N GLY A 160 -12.96 2.83 -23.24
CA GLY A 160 -13.76 3.94 -23.79
C GLY A 160 -14.11 5.02 -22.76
N THR A 161 -14.35 4.63 -21.50
CA THR A 161 -14.69 5.58 -20.42
C THR A 161 -13.46 6.08 -19.67
N LEU A 162 -12.33 5.37 -19.77
CA LEU A 162 -11.07 5.79 -19.16
C LEU A 162 -10.57 7.14 -19.71
N GLN A 163 -10.73 7.36 -21.01
CA GLN A 163 -10.35 8.63 -21.62
C GLN A 163 -11.23 9.78 -21.12
N LEU A 164 -12.55 9.56 -20.99
CA LEU A 164 -13.48 10.54 -20.43
C LEU A 164 -13.14 10.86 -18.97
N LEU A 165 -12.77 9.87 -18.17
CA LEU A 165 -12.36 10.08 -16.78
C LEU A 165 -11.09 10.94 -16.68
N LYS A 166 -10.12 10.73 -17.58
CA LYS A 166 -8.91 11.56 -17.67
C LYS A 166 -9.20 12.99 -18.10
N GLU A 167 -10.14 13.18 -19.02
CA GLU A 167 -10.57 14.51 -19.48
C GLU A 167 -11.35 15.27 -18.40
N ALA A 168 -12.17 14.56 -17.61
CA ALA A 168 -12.91 15.14 -16.50
C ALA A 168 -12.01 15.52 -15.32
N LEU A 169 -10.91 14.79 -15.10
CA LEU A 169 -9.95 14.99 -14.00
C LEU A 169 -8.53 15.28 -14.54
N PRO A 170 -8.34 16.40 -15.27
CA PRO A 170 -7.08 16.67 -15.99
C PRO A 170 -5.89 16.94 -15.06
N HIS A 171 -6.13 17.26 -13.79
CA HIS A 171 -5.11 17.40 -12.76
C HIS A 171 -4.56 16.06 -12.24
N LEU A 172 -5.23 14.94 -12.54
CA LEU A 172 -4.83 13.61 -12.10
C LEU A 172 -4.12 12.82 -13.20
N GLN A 173 -3.07 12.10 -12.81
CA GLN A 173 -2.51 11.05 -13.64
C GLN A 173 -3.22 9.72 -13.34
N ILE A 174 -4.09 9.30 -14.27
CA ILE A 174 -4.91 8.10 -14.10
C ILE A 174 -4.31 6.91 -14.87
N ASN A 175 -4.19 5.76 -14.21
CA ASN A 175 -3.69 4.50 -14.79
C ASN A 175 -2.31 4.64 -15.46
N CYS A 176 -1.40 5.39 -14.84
CA CYS A 176 -0.04 5.65 -15.34
C CYS A 176 1.03 4.73 -14.72
N SER A 177 0.73 4.07 -13.59
CA SER A 177 1.71 3.29 -12.82
C SER A 177 1.18 1.91 -12.48
N HIS A 178 1.70 0.89 -13.17
CA HIS A 178 1.29 -0.51 -12.96
C HIS A 178 1.90 -1.16 -11.70
N PHE A 179 2.97 -0.57 -11.16
CA PHE A 179 3.75 -1.15 -10.08
C PHE A 179 3.81 -0.21 -8.89
N THR A 180 3.67 -0.77 -7.69
CA THR A 180 3.88 -0.05 -6.43
C THR A 180 5.37 0.20 -6.19
N THR A 181 5.70 1.39 -5.70
CA THR A 181 7.03 1.78 -5.22
C THR A 181 7.17 1.67 -3.70
N ILE A 182 6.05 1.48 -3.00
CA ILE A 182 5.98 1.52 -1.53
C ILE A 182 6.92 0.45 -0.95
N ALA A 183 7.87 0.91 -0.13
CA ALA A 183 8.92 0.10 0.50
C ALA A 183 9.73 -0.78 -0.48
N ARG A 184 9.82 -0.42 -1.76
CA ARG A 184 10.67 -1.15 -2.74
C ARG A 184 12.13 -0.70 -2.59
N PRO A 185 13.09 -1.63 -2.39
CA PRO A 185 14.49 -1.25 -2.29
C PRO A 185 15.07 -0.70 -3.60
N THR A 186 14.57 -1.17 -4.75
CA THR A 186 15.03 -0.75 -6.08
C THR A 186 13.82 -0.56 -6.98
N ILE A 187 13.76 0.56 -7.70
CA ILE A 187 12.66 0.94 -8.59
C ILE A 187 13.22 1.27 -9.98
N GLY A 188 12.44 1.02 -11.04
CA GLY A 188 12.78 1.40 -12.41
C GLY A 188 13.41 0.28 -13.24
N ASN A 189 14.48 0.59 -13.97
CA ASN A 189 15.08 -0.30 -14.96
C ASN A 189 15.89 -1.44 -14.31
N LYS A 190 15.97 -2.61 -14.97
CA LYS A 190 16.80 -3.78 -14.62
C LYS A 190 18.29 -3.46 -14.36
N LYS A 191 18.79 -2.32 -14.85
CA LYS A 191 20.16 -1.84 -14.62
C LYS A 191 20.34 -1.05 -13.32
N ASN A 192 19.27 -0.74 -12.59
CA ASN A 192 19.39 -0.06 -11.31
C ASN A 192 20.01 -1.01 -10.28
N GLN A 193 21.18 -0.64 -9.76
CA GLN A 193 21.95 -1.40 -8.77
C GLN A 193 21.88 -0.77 -7.37
N GLU A 194 20.98 0.19 -7.17
CA GLU A 194 20.83 0.90 -5.92
C GLU A 194 19.85 0.19 -4.99
N ILE A 195 20.17 0.22 -3.70
CA ILE A 195 19.29 -0.19 -2.62
C ILE A 195 18.91 1.05 -1.80
N TRP A 196 17.68 1.54 -1.93
CA TRP A 196 17.20 2.80 -1.38
C TRP A 196 18.13 3.99 -1.70
N GLY A 197 18.58 4.09 -2.96
CA GLY A 197 19.50 5.13 -3.43
C GLY A 197 20.98 4.87 -3.09
N ILE A 198 21.29 3.80 -2.37
CA ILE A 198 22.68 3.44 -2.03
C ILE A 198 23.24 2.54 -3.11
N LYS A 199 24.26 3.03 -3.83
CA LYS A 199 25.02 2.21 -4.77
C LYS A 199 26.02 1.32 -4.03
N CYS A 200 25.84 0.01 -4.11
CA CYS A 200 26.77 -0.95 -3.51
C CYS A 200 28.17 -0.82 -4.12
N ARG A 201 29.19 -0.56 -3.28
CA ARG A 201 30.59 -0.45 -3.72
C ARG A 201 31.13 -1.79 -4.23
N LEU A 202 30.73 -2.89 -3.58
CA LEU A 202 31.15 -4.24 -3.93
C LEU A 202 29.99 -4.93 -4.67
N THR A 203 30.22 -5.34 -5.91
CA THR A 203 29.25 -6.08 -6.72
C THR A 203 29.96 -7.22 -7.47
N LEU A 204 29.24 -8.32 -7.73
CA LEU A 204 29.73 -9.44 -8.53
C LEU A 204 29.49 -9.24 -10.04
N GLN A 205 29.00 -8.07 -10.46
CA GLN A 205 28.75 -7.82 -11.88
C GLN A 205 30.07 -7.63 -12.61
N LYS A 206 30.27 -8.38 -13.69
CA LYS A 206 31.43 -8.16 -14.58
C LYS A 206 31.36 -6.72 -15.09
N PRO A 207 32.48 -5.96 -15.11
CA PRO A 207 32.51 -4.67 -15.77
C PRO A 207 32.04 -4.89 -17.21
N SER A 208 31.05 -4.10 -17.63
CA SER A 208 30.61 -4.07 -19.03
C SER A 208 31.85 -3.88 -19.89
N CYS A 209 32.17 -4.83 -20.77
CA CYS A 209 33.23 -4.63 -21.74
C CYS A 209 32.91 -3.32 -22.51
N LEU A 210 33.85 -2.37 -22.43
CA LEU A 210 33.85 -1.16 -23.25
C LEU A 210 34.02 -1.52 -24.72
#